data_AF-A0A8H7ZZP8-F1
#
_entry.id   AF-A0A8H7ZZP8-F1
#
_cell.length_a   1.000
_cell.length_b   1.000
_cell.length_c   1.000
_cell.angle_alpha   90.00
_cell.angle_beta   90.00
_cell.angle_gamma   90.00
#
_symmetry.space_group_name_H-M   'P 1'
#
loop_
_entity.id
_entity.type
_entity.pdbx_description
1 polymer ?
#
loop_
_entity_poly.entity_id
_entity_poly.type
_entity_poly.pdbx_seq_one_letter_code
_entity_poly.pdbx_strand_id
1 'polypeptide(L)' 'QQVCIIFAGVNGFLDKIPVARVVAFEKAFLPYLAIEHKGLLEKIRTTGVLSPELEAELREITRKFAGGFM' A
#
# COMPACT_ATOMS: atom_id res chain seq x y z
N GLN A 1 7.78 -3.60 3.51
CA GLN A 1 6.99 -2.52 4.13
C GLN A 1 7.10 -1.23 3.32
N GLN A 2 8.29 -0.65 3.10
CA GLN A 2 8.45 0.57 2.28
C GLN A 2 7.97 0.41 0.82
N VAL A 3 8.08 -0.78 0.23
CA VAL A 3 7.64 -1.07 -1.15
C VAL A 3 6.18 -0.69 -1.40
N CYS A 4 5.29 -0.91 -0.43
CA CYS A 4 3.86 -0.63 -0.59
C CYS A 4 3.56 0.87 -0.64
N ILE A 5 4.31 1.69 0.11
CA ILE A 5 4.16 3.15 0.11
C ILE A 5 4.69 3.74 -1.19
N ILE A 6 5.85 3.25 -1.65
CA ILE A 6 6.41 3.65 -2.95
C ILE A 6 5.45 3.25 -4.08
N PHE A 7 4.88 2.05 -4.03
CA PHE A 7 3.86 1.60 -4.99
C PHE A 7 2.64 2.54 -5.00
N ALA A 8 2.14 2.94 -3.81
CA ALA A 8 1.02 3.85 -3.70
C ALA A 8 1.32 5.25 -4.30
N GLY A 9 2.54 5.75 -4.11
CA GLY A 9 3.00 7.01 -4.71
C GLY A 9 3.16 6.93 -6.22
N VAL A 10 3.85 5.91 -6.73
CA VAL A 10 4.14 5.74 -8.16
C VAL A 10 2.85 5.52 -8.98
N ASN A 11 1.84 4.87 -8.39
CA ASN A 11 0.55 4.66 -9.03
C ASN A 11 -0.46 5.82 -8.85
N GLY A 12 -0.03 6.94 -8.25
CA GLY A 12 -0.88 8.12 -8.07
C GLY A 12 -2.03 7.96 -7.07
N PHE A 13 -1.97 6.96 -6.18
CA PHE A 13 -2.97 6.82 -5.11
C PHE A 13 -2.84 7.92 -4.05
N LEU A 14 -1.64 8.49 -3.92
CA LEU A 14 -1.34 9.60 -3.01
C LEU A 14 -1.62 10.97 -3.63
N ASP A 15 -1.83 11.11 -4.95
CA ASP A 15 -2.03 12.40 -5.63
C ASP A 15 -3.21 13.21 -5.09
N LYS A 16 -4.27 12.49 -4.67
CA LYS A 16 -5.49 13.10 -4.12
C LYS A 16 -5.39 13.37 -2.62
N ILE A 17 -4.32 12.94 -1.96
CA ILE A 17 -4.11 13.15 -0.53
C ILE A 17 -3.24 14.40 -0.35
N PRO A 18 -3.70 15.40 0.44
CA PRO A 18 -2.88 16.56 0.77
C PRO A 18 -1.52 16.13 1.35
N VAL A 19 -0.44 16.80 0.96
CA VAL A 19 0.94 16.50 1.43
C VAL A 19 1.02 16.37 2.96
N ALA A 20 0.33 17.24 3.69
CA ALA A 20 0.27 17.21 5.15
C ALA A 20 -0.37 15.92 5.73
N ARG A 21 -1.25 15.25 4.97
CA ARG A 21 -1.89 13.98 5.33
C ARG A 21 -1.13 12.75 4.84
N VAL A 22 -0.11 12.87 3.99
CA VAL A 22 0.68 11.73 3.48
C VAL A 22 1.37 10.97 4.62
N VAL A 23 1.93 11.70 5.59
CA VAL A 23 2.55 11.08 6.78
C VAL A 23 1.52 10.33 7.63
N ALA A 24 0.28 10.85 7.73
CA ALA A 24 -0.80 10.18 8.44
C ALA A 24 -1.27 8.93 7.68
N PHE A 25 -1.35 9.00 6.35
CA PHE A 25 -1.64 7.86 5.50
C PHE A 25 -0.60 6.75 5.69
N GLU A 26 0.70 7.09 5.63
CA GLU A 26 1.79 6.11 5.84
C GLU A 26 1.66 5.40 7.19
N LYS A 27 1.46 6.17 8.27
CA LYS A 27 1.29 5.63 9.63
C LYS A 27 0.05 4.76 9.80
N ALA A 28 -0.99 4.95 9.00
CA ALA A 28 -2.22 4.15 9.06
C ALA A 28 -2.18 2.95 8.09
N PHE A 29 -1.56 3.11 6.93
CA PHE A 29 -1.49 2.10 5.87
C PHE A 29 -0.53 0.96 6.21
N LEU A 30 0.59 1.25 6.88
CA LEU A 30 1.54 0.24 7.35
C LEU A 30 0.92 -0.78 8.33
N PRO A 31 0.27 -0.37 9.43
CA PRO A 31 -0.37 -1.32 10.33
C PRO A 31 -1.57 -2.02 9.68
N TYR A 32 -2.33 -1.34 8.81
CA TYR A 32 -3.40 -1.97 8.03
C TYR A 32 -2.87 -3.14 7.18
N LEU A 33 -1.78 -2.93 6.43
CA LEU A 33 -1.13 -4.00 5.67
C LEU A 33 -0.53 -5.08 6.57
N ALA A 34 0.03 -4.73 7.71
CA ALA A 34 0.64 -5.70 8.63
C ALA A 34 -0.40 -6.58 9.35
N ILE A 35 -1.61 -6.08 9.57
CA ILE A 35 -2.70 -6.79 10.26
C ILE A 35 -3.53 -7.59 9.25
N GLU A 36 -4.04 -6.94 8.20
CA GLU A 36 -4.96 -7.57 7.24
C GLU A 36 -4.23 -8.31 6.11
N HIS A 37 -3.04 -7.85 5.72
CA HIS A 37 -2.36 -8.32 4.50
C HIS A 37 -0.95 -8.86 4.76
N LYS A 38 -0.74 -9.44 5.95
CA LYS A 38 0.56 -9.97 6.38
C LYS A 38 1.12 -11.02 5.41
N GLY A 39 0.26 -11.88 4.87
CA GLY A 39 0.64 -12.91 3.90
C GLY A 39 1.17 -12.35 2.58
N LEU A 40 0.60 -11.25 2.10
CA LEU A 40 1.08 -10.55 0.91
C LEU A 40 2.46 -9.90 1.17
N LEU A 41 2.62 -9.26 2.33
CA LEU A 41 3.92 -8.68 2.73
C LEU A 41 5.02 -9.73 2.87
N GLU A 42 4.71 -10.90 3.42
CA GLU A 42 5.67 -12.01 3.54
C GLU A 42 6.04 -12.60 2.18
N LYS A 43 5.07 -12.75 1.28
CA LYS A 43 5.33 -13.18 -0.11
C LYS A 43 6.26 -12.22 -0.81
N ILE A 44 5.96 -10.92 -0.82
CA ILE A 44 6.80 -9.88 -1.44
C ILE A 44 8.20 -9.88 -0.83
N ARG A 45 8.32 -10.05 0.50
CA ARG A 45 9.61 -10.11 1.18
C ARG A 45 10.42 -11.35 0.81
N THR A 46 9.76 -12.49 0.62
CA THR A 46 10.42 -13.78 0.34
C THR A 46 10.78 -13.93 -1.12
N THR A 47 9.88 -13.54 -2.04
CA THR A 47 10.13 -13.61 -3.48
C THR A 47 11.04 -12.48 -3.96
N GLY A 48 11.00 -11.33 -3.30
CA GLY A 48 11.66 -10.10 -3.77
C GLY A 48 11.06 -9.57 -5.07
N VAL A 49 9.99 -10.19 -5.57
CA VAL A 49 9.34 -9.90 -6.85
C VAL A 49 7.88 -9.58 -6.58
N LEU A 50 7.46 -8.43 -7.08
CA LEU A 50 6.05 -8.06 -7.15
C LEU A 50 5.46 -8.70 -8.41
N SER A 51 5.02 -9.95 -8.30
CA SER A 51 4.34 -10.63 -9.40
C SER A 51 3.06 -9.88 -9.80
N PRO A 52 2.56 -10.03 -11.04
CA PRO A 52 1.35 -9.33 -11.50
C PRO A 52 0.12 -9.56 -10.60
N GLU A 53 0.01 -10.76 -10.02
CA GLU A 53 -1.05 -11.13 -9.08
C GLU A 53 -0.94 -10.35 -7.76
N LEU A 54 0.27 -10.28 -7.18
CA LEU A 54 0.55 -9.51 -5.96
C LEU A 54 0.39 -8.02 -6.18
N GLU A 55 0.75 -7.54 -7.38
CA GLU A 55 0.54 -6.15 -7.77
C GLU A 55 -0.95 -5.81 -7.85
N ALA A 56 -1.75 -6.65 -8.51
CA ALA A 56 -3.20 -6.46 -8.62
C ALA A 56 -3.87 -6.45 -7.24
N GLU A 57 -3.47 -7.38 -6.37
CA GLU A 57 -3.95 -7.44 -4.98
C GLU A 57 -3.56 -6.19 -4.19
N LEU A 58 -2.28 -5.78 -4.25
CA LEU A 58 -1.81 -4.56 -3.59
C LEU A 58 -2.53 -3.31 -4.12
N ARG A 59 -2.85 -3.27 -5.41
CA ARG A 59 -3.59 -2.18 -6.06
C ARG A 59 -5.02 -2.07 -5.55
N GLU A 60 -5.73 -3.19 -5.46
CA GLU A 60 -7.07 -3.28 -4.86
C GLU A 60 -7.06 -2.80 -3.40
N ILE A 61 -6.11 -3.28 -2.61
CA ILE A 61 -5.94 -2.92 -1.19
C ILE A 61 -5.68 -1.43 -1.04
N THR A 62 -4.72 -0.90 -1.79
CA THR A 62 -4.35 0.53 -1.76
C THR A 62 -5.53 1.39 -2.19
N ARG A 63 -6.29 0.98 -3.21
CA ARG A 63 -7.48 1.70 -3.67
C ARG A 63 -8.58 1.73 -2.61
N LYS A 64 -8.88 0.60 -1.96
CA LYS A 64 -9.88 0.52 -0.89
C LYS A 64 -9.49 1.40 0.29
N PHE A 65 -8.23 1.32 0.72
CA PHE A 65 -7.73 2.12 1.83
C PHE A 65 -7.71 3.62 1.51
N ALA A 66 -7.18 4.01 0.35
CA ALA A 66 -7.16 5.41 -0.09
C ALA A 66 -8.57 5.99 -0.28
N GLY A 67 -9.52 5.20 -0.77
CA GLY A 67 -10.92 5.59 -0.88
C GLY A 67 -11.60 5.83 0.46
N GLY A 68 -11.27 5.03 1.49
CA GLY A 68 -11.77 5.22 2.86
C GLY A 68 -11.06 6.33 3.64
N PHE A 69 -9.86 6.74 3.20
CA PHE A 69 -9.05 7.77 3.86
C PHE A 69 -9.30 9.19 3.34
N MET A 70 -9.91 9.33 2.14
CA MET A 70 -10.17 10.63 1.51
C MET A 70 -11.13 11.51 2.30
#